data_AF-A0A933RRC6-F1
#
_entry.id   AF-A0A933RRC6-F1
#
_cell.length_a   1.000
_cell.length_b   1.000
_cell.length_c   1.000
_cell.angle_alpha   90.00
_cell.angle_beta   90.00
_cell.angle_gamma   90.00
#
_symmetry.space_group_name_H-M   'P 1'
#
loop_
_entity.id
_entity.type
_entity.pdbx_description
1 polymer ?
#
loop_
_entity_poly.entity_id
_entity_poly.type
_entity_poly.pdbx_seq_one_letter_code
_entity_poly.pdbx_strand_id
1 'polypeptide(L)'
;MEILLLIGVILGILLLASLIFRKRSSLDELEKDIQGLRERIIVVTSSNLPDREIKGALGNVTGISETAASTDRGFRKAEKEALADIMRQGIQMGANAIIDLKMTTGSYEQQGSQWMVSKVVYYGTAVRV
;
A
#
# COMPACT_ATOMS: atom_id res chain seq x y z
N MET A 1 45.63 15.24 -6.54
CA MET A 1 44.23 15.64 -6.86
C MET A 1 43.36 14.45 -7.27
N GLU A 2 43.90 13.42 -7.92
CA GLU A 2 43.11 12.27 -8.41
C GLU A 2 42.47 11.40 -7.31
N ILE A 3 43.14 11.22 -6.17
CA ILE A 3 42.62 10.40 -5.04
C ILE A 3 41.36 11.01 -4.41
N LEU A 4 41.29 12.34 -4.30
CA LEU A 4 40.13 13.06 -3.77
C LEU A 4 38.90 12.95 -4.69
N LEU A 5 39.13 12.96 -6.01
CA LEU A 5 38.09 12.74 -7.02
C LEU A 5 37.53 11.31 -6.94
N LEU A 6 38.40 10.31 -6.81
CA LEU A 6 38.01 8.90 -6.67
C LEU A 6 37.17 8.65 -5.41
N ILE A 7 37.56 9.23 -4.27
CA ILE A 7 36.81 9.10 -3.02
C ILE A 7 35.41 9.72 -3.15
N GLY A 8 35.31 10.91 -3.75
CA GLY A 8 34.03 11.59 -3.96
C GLY A 8 33.08 10.78 -4.86
N VAL A 9 33.60 10.15 -5.92
CA VAL A 9 32.81 9.29 -6.81
C VAL A 9 32.34 8.03 -6.09
N ILE A 10 33.20 7.38 -5.32
CA ILE A 10 32.83 6.17 -4.56
C ILE A 10 31.76 6.48 -3.50
N LEU A 11 31.91 7.58 -2.76
CA LEU A 11 30.91 8.05 -1.80
C LEU A 11 29.56 8.37 -2.47
N GLY A 12 29.60 9.02 -3.64
CA GLY A 12 28.40 9.31 -4.43
C GLY A 12 27.66 8.04 -4.86
N ILE A 13 28.41 7.04 -5.35
CA ILE A 13 27.84 5.73 -5.75
C ILE A 13 27.25 5.00 -4.55
N LEU A 14 27.94 5.00 -3.40
CA LEU A 14 27.45 4.35 -2.18
C LEU A 14 26.16 4.99 -1.65
N LEU A 15 26.06 6.32 -1.68
CA LEU A 15 24.84 7.04 -1.29
C LEU A 15 23.65 6.75 -2.22
N LEU A 16 23.89 6.76 -3.54
CA LEU A 16 22.88 6.40 -4.53
C LEU A 16 22.42 4.95 -4.37
N ALA A 17 23.36 4.02 -4.18
CA ALA A 17 23.06 2.61 -3.93
C ALA A 17 22.21 2.45 -2.66
N SER A 18 22.55 3.14 -1.56
CA SER A 18 21.80 3.11 -0.31
C SER A 18 20.35 3.60 -0.45
N LEU A 19 20.13 4.70 -1.19
CA LEU A 19 18.78 5.21 -1.46
C LEU A 19 17.93 4.23 -2.27
N ILE A 20 18.52 3.61 -3.29
CA ILE A 20 17.86 2.59 -4.10
C ILE A 20 17.53 1.36 -3.24
N PHE A 21 18.47 0.93 -2.39
CA PHE A 21 18.31 -0.23 -1.52
C PHE A 21 17.18 -0.02 -0.48
N ARG A 22 17.16 1.15 0.17
CA ARG A 22 16.09 1.54 1.11
C ARG A 22 14.71 1.51 0.45
N LYS A 23 14.59 2.05 -0.78
CA LYS A 23 13.31 2.09 -1.49
C LYS A 23 12.82 0.70 -1.88
N ARG A 24 13.72 -0.22 -2.25
CA ARG A 24 13.39 -1.61 -2.59
C ARG A 24 12.93 -2.39 -1.35
N SER A 25 13.64 -2.27 -0.23
CA SER A 25 13.29 -2.90 1.05
C SER A 25 11.86 -2.60 1.48
N SER A 26 11.42 -1.34 1.35
CA SER A 26 10.08 -0.92 1.79
C SER A 26 8.93 -1.63 1.07
N LEU A 27 9.10 -2.00 -0.20
CA LEU A 27 8.05 -2.71 -0.97
C LEU A 27 7.99 -4.19 -0.61
N ASP A 28 9.13 -4.79 -0.35
CA ASP A 28 9.25 -6.20 0.03
C ASP A 28 8.74 -6.41 1.47
N GLU A 29 9.01 -5.47 2.38
CA GLU A 29 8.45 -5.46 3.74
C GLU A 29 6.92 -5.36 3.73
N LEU A 30 6.37 -4.47 2.91
CA LEU A 30 4.93 -4.31 2.76
C LEU A 30 4.26 -5.55 2.17
N GLU A 31 4.93 -6.24 1.25
CA GLU A 31 4.43 -7.48 0.69
C GLU A 31 4.41 -8.62 1.71
N LYS A 32 5.45 -8.72 2.55
CA LYS A 32 5.47 -9.67 3.67
C LYS A 32 4.37 -9.37 4.68
N ASP A 33 4.12 -8.09 4.98
CA ASP A 33 3.04 -7.70 5.88
C ASP A 33 1.66 -8.08 5.30
N ILE A 34 1.41 -7.79 4.02
CA ILE A 34 0.17 -8.21 3.34
C ILE A 34 0.02 -9.75 3.38
N GLN A 35 1.09 -10.50 3.18
CA GLN A 35 1.05 -11.97 3.30
C GLN A 35 0.62 -12.41 4.69
N GLY A 36 1.17 -11.82 5.76
CA GLY A 36 0.74 -12.10 7.13
C GLY A 36 -0.71 -11.69 7.42
N LEU A 37 -1.19 -10.59 6.82
CA LEU A 37 -2.58 -10.16 6.96
C LEU A 37 -3.55 -11.12 6.25
N ARG A 38 -3.16 -11.73 5.13
CA ARG A 38 -4.01 -12.66 4.36
C ARG A 38 -4.39 -13.92 5.14
N GLU A 39 -3.59 -14.31 6.13
CA GLU A 39 -3.91 -15.43 7.02
C GLU A 39 -5.07 -15.10 7.97
N ARG A 40 -5.36 -13.81 8.18
CA ARG A 40 -6.30 -13.31 9.18
C ARG A 40 -7.57 -12.74 8.56
N ILE A 41 -7.49 -12.18 7.36
CA ILE A 41 -8.61 -11.54 6.69
C ILE A 41 -8.60 -11.81 5.18
N ILE A 42 -9.76 -12.22 4.66
CA ILE A 42 -9.99 -12.37 3.23
C ILE A 42 -10.46 -11.04 2.65
N VAL A 43 -9.99 -10.68 1.46
CA VAL A 43 -10.45 -9.48 0.77
C VAL A 43 -10.89 -9.87 -0.64
N VAL A 44 -12.13 -9.55 -1.00
CA VAL A 44 -12.71 -9.84 -2.31
C VAL A 44 -13.46 -8.64 -2.88
N THR A 45 -13.53 -8.57 -4.20
CA THR A 45 -14.30 -7.56 -4.94
C THR A 45 -15.77 -7.94 -5.10
N SER A 46 -16.14 -9.20 -4.85
CA SER A 46 -17.51 -9.69 -4.87
C SER A 46 -18.26 -9.34 -3.58
N SER A 47 -19.59 -9.29 -3.67
CA SER A 47 -20.49 -9.12 -2.52
C SER A 47 -20.69 -10.39 -1.69
N ASN A 48 -20.14 -11.52 -2.14
CA ASN A 48 -20.27 -12.82 -1.49
C ASN A 48 -18.95 -13.61 -1.52
N LEU A 49 -18.91 -14.66 -0.70
CA LEU A 49 -17.83 -15.64 -0.64
C LEU A 49 -18.45 -17.03 -0.95
N PRO A 50 -18.10 -17.68 -2.08
CA PRO A 50 -18.81 -18.88 -2.55
C PRO A 50 -18.92 -20.03 -1.53
N ASP A 51 -17.90 -20.17 -0.67
CA ASP A 51 -17.81 -21.26 0.32
C ASP A 51 -17.98 -20.77 1.76
N ARG A 52 -18.47 -19.53 1.98
CA ARG A 52 -18.59 -18.95 3.32
C ARG A 52 -19.87 -18.14 3.47
N GLU A 53 -20.62 -18.45 4.53
CA GLU A 53 -21.79 -17.67 4.91
C GLU A 53 -21.39 -16.39 5.64
N ILE A 54 -21.98 -15.26 5.26
CA ILE A 54 -21.79 -13.99 5.96
C ILE A 54 -22.72 -13.95 7.18
N LYS A 55 -22.12 -14.04 8.38
CA LYS A 55 -22.81 -14.00 9.68
C LYS A 55 -23.24 -12.59 10.08
N GLY A 56 -22.60 -11.56 9.53
CA GLY A 56 -22.99 -10.17 9.79
C GLY A 56 -22.03 -9.14 9.21
N ALA A 57 -22.57 -7.96 8.88
CA ALA A 57 -21.80 -6.79 8.48
C ALA A 57 -21.37 -5.98 9.71
N LEU A 58 -20.09 -5.64 9.77
CA LEU A 58 -19.49 -4.84 10.85
C LEU A 58 -19.38 -3.35 10.47
N GLY A 59 -19.46 -3.03 9.18
CA GLY A 59 -19.49 -1.67 8.66
C GLY A 59 -18.53 -1.46 7.49
N ASN A 60 -18.46 -0.22 7.01
CA ASN A 60 -17.55 0.16 5.94
C ASN A 60 -16.13 0.37 6.47
N VAL A 61 -15.13 -0.05 5.68
CA VAL A 61 -13.71 0.19 5.94
C VAL A 61 -13.09 0.92 4.77
N THR A 62 -12.03 1.71 5.01
CA THR A 62 -11.37 2.50 3.96
C THR A 62 -9.86 2.52 4.18
N GLY A 63 -9.10 1.98 3.23
CA GLY A 63 -7.64 2.04 3.25
C GLY A 63 -7.12 3.17 2.37
N ILE A 64 -6.14 3.94 2.86
CA ILE A 64 -5.59 5.09 2.13
C ILE A 64 -4.07 4.94 2.01
N SER A 65 -3.52 5.19 0.82
CA SER A 65 -2.08 5.18 0.62
C SER A 65 -1.39 6.36 1.34
N GLU A 66 -0.27 6.08 1.98
CA GLU A 66 0.63 7.11 2.49
C GLU A 66 1.35 7.79 1.33
N THR A 67 1.84 6.99 0.38
CA THR A 67 2.53 7.44 -0.83
C THR A 67 1.57 8.21 -1.73
N ALA A 68 1.95 9.44 -2.07
CA ALA A 68 1.42 10.18 -3.20
C ALA A 68 2.28 9.85 -4.44
N ALA A 69 1.72 9.11 -5.39
CA ALA A 69 2.45 8.54 -6.50
C ALA A 69 2.46 9.45 -7.73
N SER A 70 3.65 9.77 -8.24
CA SER A 70 3.87 10.41 -9.56
C SER A 70 4.51 9.45 -10.58
N THR A 71 4.72 8.19 -10.21
CA THR A 71 5.38 7.16 -11.04
C THR A 71 4.67 5.82 -10.87
N ASP A 72 4.74 4.94 -11.86
CA ASP A 72 4.14 3.59 -11.81
C ASP A 72 4.63 2.77 -10.61
N ARG A 73 5.92 2.86 -10.29
CA ARG A 73 6.47 2.17 -9.11
C ARG A 73 5.89 2.77 -7.82
N GLY A 74 5.74 4.09 -7.76
CA GLY A 74 5.07 4.75 -6.65
C GLY A 74 3.61 4.32 -6.52
N PHE A 75 2.93 4.14 -7.64
CA PHE A 75 1.54 3.69 -7.67
C PHE A 75 1.40 2.27 -7.11
N ARG A 76 2.28 1.34 -7.52
CA ARG A 76 2.31 -0.03 -6.95
C ARG A 76 2.58 -0.04 -5.44
N LYS A 77 3.40 0.89 -4.94
CA LYS A 77 3.61 1.08 -3.50
C LYS A 77 2.33 1.58 -2.83
N ALA A 78 1.70 2.60 -3.41
CA ALA A 78 0.47 3.19 -2.91
C ALA A 78 -0.68 2.17 -2.85
N GLU A 79 -0.85 1.33 -3.87
CA GLU A 79 -1.85 0.24 -3.88
C GLU A 79 -1.62 -0.73 -2.73
N LYS A 80 -0.38 -1.21 -2.54
CA LYS A 80 -0.05 -2.11 -1.45
C LYS A 80 -0.25 -1.46 -0.08
N GLU A 81 0.05 -0.17 0.07
CA GLU A 81 -0.15 0.57 1.32
C GLU A 81 -1.63 0.66 1.68
N ALA A 82 -2.46 1.09 0.72
CA ALA A 82 -3.90 1.17 0.90
C ALA A 82 -4.52 -0.21 1.19
N LEU A 83 -4.01 -1.28 0.55
CA LEU A 83 -4.48 -2.65 0.80
C LEU A 83 -4.12 -3.13 2.22
N ALA A 84 -2.88 -2.90 2.67
CA ALA A 84 -2.49 -3.25 4.03
C ALA A 84 -3.31 -2.46 5.06
N ASP A 85 -3.55 -1.17 4.81
CA ASP A 85 -4.35 -0.31 5.70
C ASP A 85 -5.79 -0.81 5.83
N ILE A 86 -6.50 -1.06 4.73
CA ILE A 86 -7.88 -1.56 4.80
C ILE A 86 -7.97 -2.93 5.48
N MET A 87 -7.00 -3.82 5.26
CA MET A 87 -6.93 -5.13 5.93
C MET A 87 -6.74 -4.98 7.45
N ARG A 88 -5.86 -4.07 7.89
CA ARG A 88 -5.66 -3.79 9.32
C ARG A 88 -6.90 -3.19 9.96
N GLN A 89 -7.60 -2.28 9.27
CA GLN A 89 -8.85 -1.71 9.77
C GLN A 89 -9.94 -2.78 9.90
N GLY A 90 -10.11 -3.65 8.90
CA GLY A 90 -11.04 -4.77 9.00
C GLY A 90 -10.74 -5.68 10.19
N ILE A 91 -9.46 -6.03 10.39
CA ILE A 91 -9.02 -6.82 11.54
C ILE A 91 -9.30 -6.11 12.86
N GLN A 92 -9.03 -4.80 12.96
CA GLN A 92 -9.31 -4.00 14.16
C GLN A 92 -10.80 -3.95 14.49
N MET A 93 -11.67 -3.99 13.48
CA MET A 93 -13.13 -4.10 13.65
C MET A 93 -13.58 -5.52 14.02
N GLY A 94 -12.67 -6.50 14.08
CA GLY A 94 -12.99 -7.90 14.36
C GLY A 94 -13.62 -8.65 13.17
N ALA A 95 -13.34 -8.17 11.95
CA ALA A 95 -13.71 -8.82 10.70
C ALA A 95 -12.67 -9.88 10.31
N ASN A 96 -13.15 -10.93 9.64
CA ASN A 96 -12.31 -11.95 9.00
C ASN A 96 -12.53 -11.98 7.47
N ALA A 97 -13.38 -11.10 6.94
CA ALA A 97 -13.44 -10.79 5.52
C ALA A 97 -13.81 -9.32 5.24
N ILE A 98 -13.40 -8.84 4.08
CA ILE A 98 -13.84 -7.59 3.44
C ILE A 98 -14.40 -7.96 2.08
N ILE A 99 -15.66 -7.59 1.84
CA ILE A 99 -16.37 -7.80 0.56
C ILE A 99 -16.58 -6.46 -0.16
N ASP A 100 -17.01 -6.53 -1.41
CA ASP A 100 -17.29 -5.36 -2.26
C ASP A 100 -16.09 -4.40 -2.36
N LEU A 101 -14.87 -4.93 -2.33
CA LEU A 101 -13.66 -4.11 -2.44
C LEU A 101 -13.66 -3.33 -3.76
N LYS A 102 -13.50 -2.02 -3.65
CA LYS A 102 -13.38 -1.10 -4.78
C LYS A 102 -12.19 -0.19 -4.59
N MET A 103 -11.52 0.14 -5.68
CA MET A 103 -10.41 1.08 -5.73
C MET A 103 -10.87 2.40 -6.33
N THR A 104 -10.39 3.50 -5.78
CA THR A 104 -10.45 4.81 -6.42
C THR A 104 -9.11 5.53 -6.28
N THR A 105 -8.87 6.51 -7.14
CA THR A 105 -7.65 7.31 -7.14
C THR A 105 -8.02 8.79 -7.10
N GLY A 106 -7.27 9.56 -6.31
CA GLY A 106 -7.42 11.01 -6.23
C GLY A 106 -6.14 11.68 -6.69
N SER A 107 -6.20 12.41 -7.81
CA SER A 107 -5.06 13.14 -8.36
C SER A 107 -5.11 14.61 -7.94
N TYR A 108 -3.99 15.15 -7.45
CA TYR A 108 -3.88 16.54 -7.01
C TYR A 108 -2.47 17.08 -7.28
N GLU A 109 -2.34 18.41 -7.33
CA GLU A 109 -1.03 19.05 -7.40
C GLU A 109 -0.32 18.98 -6.07
N GLN A 110 0.89 18.42 -6.05
CA GLN A 110 1.74 18.49 -4.87
C GLN A 110 2.17 19.93 -4.64
N GLN A 111 1.94 20.42 -3.42
CA GLN A 111 2.14 21.82 -3.04
C GLN A 111 3.52 22.34 -3.48
N GLY A 112 3.52 23.41 -4.28
CA GLY A 112 4.72 24.11 -4.73
C GLY A 112 5.48 23.45 -5.90
N SER A 113 5.07 22.28 -6.38
CA SER A 113 5.80 21.55 -7.43
C SER A 113 5.12 21.58 -8.81
N GLN A 114 3.84 21.99 -8.91
CA GLN A 114 2.95 21.76 -10.07
C GLN A 114 2.90 20.30 -10.58
N TRP A 115 3.50 19.36 -9.84
CA TRP A 115 3.55 17.95 -10.21
C TRP A 115 2.26 17.27 -9.76
N MET A 116 1.63 16.57 -10.69
CA MET A 116 0.46 15.76 -10.41
C MET A 116 0.88 14.48 -9.66
N VAL A 117 0.26 14.26 -8.51
CA VAL A 117 0.42 13.05 -7.72
C VAL A 117 -0.94 12.41 -7.48
N SER A 118 -0.98 11.09 -7.37
CA SER A 118 -2.21 10.33 -7.10
C SER A 118 -2.10 9.56 -5.79
N LYS A 119 -3.15 9.59 -4.98
CA LYS A 119 -3.34 8.65 -3.87
C LYS A 119 -4.27 7.51 -4.29
N VAL A 120 -4.03 6.34 -3.72
CA VAL A 120 -4.92 5.16 -3.86
C VAL A 120 -5.78 5.06 -2.62
N VAL A 121 -7.08 4.82 -2.83
CA VAL A 121 -8.05 4.59 -1.77
C VAL A 121 -8.80 3.30 -2.09
N TYR A 122 -8.80 2.37 -1.16
CA TYR A 122 -9.69 1.21 -1.17
C TYR A 122 -10.85 1.44 -0.23
N TYR A 123 -12.03 0.97 -0.58
CA TYR A 123 -13.19 0.91 0.30
C TYR A 123 -13.94 -0.41 0.09
N GLY A 124 -14.61 -0.87 1.15
CA GLY A 124 -15.37 -2.11 1.12
C GLY A 124 -16.12 -2.31 2.43
N THR A 125 -16.79 -3.45 2.58
CA THR A 125 -17.58 -3.78 3.76
C THR A 125 -16.85 -4.85 4.57
N ALA A 126 -16.52 -4.53 5.82
CA ALA A 126 -15.98 -5.48 6.78
C ALA A 126 -17.10 -6.39 7.29
N VAL A 127 -16.90 -7.70 7.19
CA VAL A 127 -17.89 -8.70 7.56
C VAL A 127 -17.28 -9.81 8.41
N ARG A 128 -18.15 -10.48 9.16
CA ARG A 128 -17.84 -11.74 9.82
C ARG A 128 -18.42 -12.89 9.00
N VAL A 129 -17.55 -13.82 8.62
CA VAL A 129 -17.92 -15.13 8.07
C VAL A 129 -17.68 -16.26 9.06
#